data_AF-A0A416S1N7-F1
#
_entry.id   AF-A0A416S1N7-F1
#
_cell.length_a   1.000
_cell.length_b   1.000
_cell.length_c   1.000
_cell.angle_alpha   90.00
_cell.angle_beta   90.00
_cell.angle_gamma   90.00
#
_symmetry.space_group_name_H-M   'P 1'
#
loop_
_entity.id
_entity.type
_entity.pdbx_description
1 polymer ?
#
loop_
_entity_poly.entity_id
_entity_poly.type
_entity_poly.pdbx_seq_one_letter_code
_entity_poly.pdbx_strand_id
1 'polypeptide(L)'
;MPKWTDKPWERQKGESEKAFEAFVTYRDMGEKRTLTAVAEKLQKSGTLIRRWKSTWDWAERVRAYDNELEKEAHTKAVKDRKAMVDRHIGIAMQLQKKALEALGHLSAEEMSAKDIKEFIKMSTELERLNRTLEEDSTQESSNSDTLADSIIAAYKKRREAEDDA
;
A
#
# COMPACT_ATOMS: atom_id res chain seq x y z
N MET A 1 13.74 21.36 29.30
CA MET A 1 14.78 21.09 28.29
C MET A 1 14.08 20.74 26.98
N PRO A 2 14.61 21.13 25.80
CA PRO A 2 13.98 20.79 24.53
C PRO A 2 13.84 19.27 24.41
N LYS A 3 12.64 18.81 24.05
CA LYS A 3 12.31 17.39 23.84
C LYS A 3 13.03 16.96 22.57
N TRP A 4 14.17 16.28 22.73
CA TRP A 4 14.85 15.63 21.60
C TRP A 4 13.97 14.48 21.12
N THR A 5 13.86 14.35 19.82
CA THR A 5 12.98 13.38 19.19
C THR A 5 13.79 12.40 18.35
N ASP A 6 13.33 11.15 18.27
CA ASP A 6 14.11 10.04 17.71
C ASP A 6 14.12 10.00 16.17
N LYS A 7 13.32 10.83 15.48
CA LYS A 7 13.22 10.78 14.02
C LYS A 7 14.42 11.51 13.39
N PRO A 8 15.07 10.92 12.36
CA PRO A 8 16.21 11.56 11.69
C PRO A 8 15.88 12.94 11.13
N TRP A 9 14.65 13.17 10.66
CA TRP A 9 14.23 14.44 10.05
C TRP A 9 13.76 15.52 11.03
N GLU A 10 13.89 15.30 12.34
CA GLU A 10 13.65 16.31 13.37
C GLU A 10 14.97 16.93 13.84
N ARG A 11 14.93 17.93 14.73
CA ARG A 11 16.12 18.66 15.17
C ARG A 11 17.04 17.77 16.00
N GLN A 12 18.29 17.63 15.56
CA GLN A 12 19.26 16.74 16.19
C GLN A 12 19.95 17.37 17.41
N LYS A 13 20.43 16.54 18.33
CA LYS A 13 21.15 17.01 19.52
C LYS A 13 22.40 17.80 19.12
N GLY A 14 22.49 19.04 19.60
CA GLY A 14 23.58 19.96 19.23
C GLY A 14 23.37 20.70 17.90
N GLU A 15 22.29 20.42 17.17
CA GLU A 15 21.92 21.15 15.96
C GLU A 15 21.43 22.54 16.34
N SER A 16 22.07 23.58 15.78
CA SER A 16 21.60 24.94 15.99
C SER A 16 20.26 25.14 15.28
N GLU A 17 19.44 26.05 15.79
CA GLU A 17 18.15 26.36 15.19
C GLU A 17 18.29 26.79 13.71
N LYS A 18 19.32 27.60 13.39
CA LYS A 18 19.62 28.02 12.02
C LYS A 18 20.04 26.85 11.11
N ALA A 19 20.77 25.86 11.63
CA ALA A 19 21.13 24.67 10.87
C ALA A 19 19.91 23.80 10.58
N PHE A 20 19.03 23.64 11.59
CA PHE A 20 17.79 22.89 11.45
C PHE A 20 16.81 23.58 10.49
N GLU A 21 16.65 24.91 10.57
CA GLU A 21 15.85 25.69 9.62
C GLU A 21 16.33 25.49 8.17
N ALA A 22 17.65 25.46 7.96
CA ALA A 22 18.23 25.21 6.66
C ALA A 22 17.97 23.77 6.16
N PHE A 23 18.02 22.79 7.06
CA PHE A 23 17.62 21.41 6.75
C PHE A 23 16.14 21.32 6.38
N VAL A 24 15.24 21.90 7.18
CA VAL A 24 13.79 21.92 6.91
C VAL A 24 13.51 22.55 5.56
N THR A 25 14.16 23.69 5.27
CA THR A 25 14.07 24.36 3.97
C THR A 25 14.52 23.45 2.83
N TYR A 26 15.63 22.72 2.99
CA TYR A 26 16.14 21.78 1.98
C TYR A 26 15.18 20.60 1.76
N ARG A 27 14.66 20.01 2.84
CA ARG A 27 13.71 18.89 2.81
C ARG A 27 12.41 19.28 2.09
N ASP A 28 11.83 20.43 2.47
CA ASP A 28 10.53 20.90 1.98
C ASP A 28 10.57 21.38 0.51
N MET A 29 11.77 21.55 -0.08
CA MET A 29 11.92 21.83 -1.52
C MET A 29 11.62 20.60 -2.41
N GLY A 30 11.50 19.39 -1.84
CA GLY A 30 11.15 18.19 -2.60
C GLY A 30 12.17 17.92 -3.73
N GLU A 31 11.69 17.49 -4.89
CA GLU A 31 12.53 17.18 -6.06
C GLU A 31 13.43 18.33 -6.53
N LYS A 32 13.05 19.59 -6.27
CA LYS A 32 13.82 20.77 -6.65
C LYS A 32 14.88 21.16 -5.61
N ARG A 33 15.13 20.30 -4.61
CA ARG A 33 16.09 20.56 -3.52
C ARG A 33 17.51 20.75 -4.06
N THR A 34 18.07 21.93 -3.82
CA THR A 34 19.48 22.21 -4.12
C THR A 34 20.08 23.06 -2.99
N LEU A 35 21.39 22.88 -2.73
CA LEU A 35 22.06 23.67 -1.71
C LEU A 35 22.14 25.16 -2.08
N THR A 36 22.19 25.46 -3.38
CA THR A 36 22.15 26.83 -3.91
C THR A 36 20.83 27.50 -3.59
N ALA A 37 19.70 26.83 -3.88
CA ALA A 37 18.37 27.38 -3.56
C ALA A 37 18.18 27.62 -2.05
N VAL A 38 18.73 26.76 -1.20
CA VAL A 38 18.69 26.96 0.27
C VAL A 38 19.54 28.16 0.68
N ALA A 39 20.74 28.30 0.13
CA ALA A 39 21.65 29.40 0.41
C ALA A 39 21.03 30.75 0.01
N GLU A 40 20.43 30.82 -1.18
CA GLU A 40 19.72 32.00 -1.69
C GLU A 40 18.51 32.33 -0.82
N LYS A 41 17.64 31.35 -0.56
CA LYS A 41 16.40 31.54 0.22
C LYS A 41 16.67 32.03 1.65
N LEU A 42 17.72 31.53 2.30
CA LEU A 42 18.07 31.89 3.68
C LEU A 42 19.13 32.99 3.80
N GLN A 43 19.57 33.54 2.66
CA GLN A 43 20.64 34.53 2.58
C GLN A 43 21.88 34.10 3.38
N LYS A 44 22.32 32.86 3.15
CA LYS A 44 23.52 32.26 3.77
C LYS A 44 24.57 31.93 2.71
N SER A 45 25.83 31.82 3.12
CA SER A 45 26.88 31.39 2.21
C SER A 45 26.72 29.91 1.84
N GLY A 46 26.94 29.56 0.56
CA GLY A 46 26.89 28.17 0.10
C GLY A 46 27.89 27.26 0.84
N THR A 47 29.02 27.80 1.31
CA THR A 47 29.99 27.08 2.14
C THR A 47 29.41 26.70 3.50
N LEU A 48 28.66 27.60 4.15
CA LEU A 48 27.99 27.29 5.42
C LEU A 48 26.93 26.20 5.23
N ILE A 49 26.12 26.28 4.17
CA ILE A 49 25.11 25.28 3.84
C ILE A 49 25.76 23.92 3.56
N ARG A 50 26.84 23.86 2.78
CA ARG A 50 27.60 22.61 2.54
C ARG A 50 28.14 22.00 3.83
N ARG A 51 28.65 22.83 4.74
CA ARG A 51 29.12 22.38 6.05
C ARG A 51 27.96 21.81 6.87
N TRP A 52 26.80 22.47 6.94
CA TRP A 52 25.65 21.93 7.66
C TRP A 52 25.12 20.65 7.02
N LYS A 53 25.03 20.58 5.69
CA LYS A 53 24.63 19.38 4.95
C LYS A 53 25.45 18.16 5.34
N SER A 54 26.77 18.31 5.43
CA SER A 54 27.70 17.22 5.77
C SER A 54 27.68 16.91 7.27
N THR A 55 27.69 17.93 8.13
CA THR A 55 27.68 17.77 9.60
C THR A 55 26.43 17.06 10.09
N TRP A 56 25.28 17.33 9.47
CA TRP A 56 23.97 16.84 9.91
C TRP A 56 23.33 15.86 8.93
N ASP A 57 24.13 15.25 8.05
CA ASP A 57 23.73 14.25 7.05
C ASP A 57 22.33 14.46 6.44
N TRP A 58 22.14 15.60 5.77
CA TRP A 58 20.81 15.95 5.24
C TRP A 58 20.30 14.94 4.21
N ALA A 59 21.19 14.22 3.51
CA ALA A 59 20.79 13.26 2.49
C ALA A 59 20.02 12.09 3.11
N GLU A 60 20.55 11.52 4.20
CA GLU A 60 19.89 10.41 4.88
C GLU A 60 18.62 10.85 5.59
N ARG A 61 18.64 12.02 6.23
CA ARG A 61 17.45 12.57 6.90
C ARG A 61 16.30 12.84 5.92
N VAL A 62 16.61 13.36 4.73
CA VAL A 62 15.62 13.57 3.67
C VAL A 62 15.10 12.24 3.15
N ARG A 63 15.97 11.25 2.89
CA ARG A 63 15.55 9.91 2.48
C ARG A 63 14.57 9.29 3.49
N ALA A 64 14.91 9.35 4.77
CA ALA A 64 14.07 8.82 5.83
C ALA A 64 12.70 9.52 5.89
N TYR A 65 12.66 10.84 5.67
CA TYR A 65 11.41 11.61 5.60
C TYR A 65 10.57 11.26 4.37
N ASP A 66 11.18 11.22 3.20
CA ASP A 66 10.51 10.91 1.93
C ASP A 66 9.91 9.48 1.99
N ASN A 67 10.64 8.52 2.58
CA ASN A 67 10.14 7.16 2.81
C ASN A 67 8.93 7.10 3.75
N GLU A 68 8.92 7.90 4.83
CA GLU A 68 7.78 7.94 5.75
C GLU A 68 6.55 8.53 5.07
N LEU A 69 6.72 9.62 4.28
CA LEU A 69 5.65 10.19 3.47
C LEU A 69 5.09 9.18 2.47
N GLU A 70 5.96 8.43 1.78
CA GLU A 70 5.54 7.40 0.82
C GLU A 70 4.77 6.27 1.53
N LYS A 71 5.25 5.83 2.69
CA LYS A 71 4.58 4.82 3.51
C LYS A 71 3.19 5.26 3.97
N GLU A 72 3.06 6.51 4.43
CA GLU A 72 1.76 7.10 4.81
C GLU A 72 0.83 7.19 3.61
N ALA A 73 1.32 7.68 2.46
CA ALA A 73 0.56 7.78 1.22
C ALA A 73 0.08 6.41 0.72
N HIS A 74 0.96 5.40 0.74
CA HIS A 74 0.63 4.03 0.36
C HIS A 74 -0.43 3.44 1.29
N THR A 75 -0.25 3.59 2.62
CA THR A 75 -1.21 3.10 3.62
C THR A 75 -2.58 3.72 3.41
N LYS A 76 -2.63 5.03 3.15
CA LYS A 76 -3.88 5.74 2.83
C LYS A 76 -4.49 5.23 1.53
N ALA A 77 -3.71 5.07 0.47
CA ALA A 77 -4.19 4.58 -0.82
C ALA A 77 -4.79 3.17 -0.74
N VAL A 78 -4.15 2.26 0.01
CA VAL A 78 -4.67 0.91 0.27
C VAL A 78 -5.99 0.97 1.03
N LYS A 79 -6.07 1.78 2.09
CA LYS A 79 -7.30 1.96 2.88
C LYS A 79 -8.45 2.52 2.04
N ASP A 80 -8.18 3.55 1.25
CA ASP A 80 -9.17 4.21 0.40
C ASP A 80 -9.67 3.25 -0.70
N ARG A 81 -8.76 2.46 -1.29
CA ARG A 81 -9.12 1.41 -2.25
C ARG A 81 -10.02 0.36 -1.64
N LYS A 82 -9.68 -0.13 -0.44
CA LYS A 82 -10.51 -1.11 0.28
C LYS A 82 -11.91 -0.56 0.56
N ALA A 83 -12.00 0.66 1.11
CA ALA A 83 -13.30 1.29 1.39
C ALA A 83 -14.15 1.50 0.12
N MET A 84 -13.52 1.83 -1.01
CA MET A 84 -14.20 1.95 -2.29
C MET A 84 -14.74 0.60 -2.78
N VAL A 85 -13.92 -0.45 -2.71
CA VAL A 85 -14.32 -1.82 -3.06
C VAL A 85 -15.49 -2.28 -2.20
N ASP A 86 -15.41 -2.12 -0.87
CA ASP A 86 -16.47 -2.51 0.06
C ASP A 86 -17.79 -1.79 -0.26
N ARG A 87 -17.73 -0.48 -0.54
CA ARG A 87 -18.90 0.30 -0.95
C ARG A 87 -19.48 -0.20 -2.28
N HIS A 88 -18.63 -0.49 -3.27
CA HIS A 88 -19.09 -0.94 -4.59
C HIS A 88 -19.72 -2.34 -4.51
N ILE A 89 -19.15 -3.25 -3.72
CA ILE A 89 -19.73 -4.57 -3.44
C ILE A 89 -21.11 -4.40 -2.78
N GLY A 90 -21.22 -3.54 -1.75
CA GLY A 90 -22.49 -3.27 -1.08
C GLY A 90 -23.57 -2.74 -2.04
N ILE A 91 -23.22 -1.80 -2.92
CA ILE A 91 -24.13 -1.29 -3.96
C ILE A 91 -24.53 -2.41 -4.93
N ALA A 92 -23.57 -3.21 -5.40
CA ALA A 92 -23.83 -4.33 -6.31
C ALA A 92 -24.80 -5.35 -5.69
N MET A 93 -24.61 -5.71 -4.41
CA MET A 93 -25.51 -6.62 -3.70
C MET A 93 -26.93 -6.06 -3.58
N GLN A 94 -27.08 -4.76 -3.29
CA GLN A 94 -28.39 -4.11 -3.22
C GLN A 94 -29.10 -4.10 -4.58
N LEU A 95 -28.37 -3.81 -5.66
CA LEU A 95 -28.89 -3.85 -7.02
C LEU A 95 -29.29 -5.28 -7.42
N GLN A 96 -28.44 -6.28 -7.16
CA GLN A 96 -28.74 -7.69 -7.38
C GLN A 96 -30.01 -8.11 -6.64
N LYS A 97 -30.15 -7.73 -5.37
CA LYS A 97 -31.36 -7.99 -4.58
C LYS A 97 -32.61 -7.39 -5.23
N LYS A 98 -32.55 -6.12 -5.65
CA LYS A 98 -33.67 -5.44 -6.29
C LYS A 98 -34.03 -6.05 -7.65
N ALA A 99 -33.03 -6.45 -8.43
CA ALA A 99 -33.24 -7.17 -9.67
C ALA A 99 -33.93 -8.52 -9.42
N LEU A 100 -33.49 -9.28 -8.42
CA LEU A 100 -34.11 -10.55 -8.04
C LEU A 100 -35.56 -10.38 -7.55
N GLU A 101 -35.83 -9.34 -6.75
CA GLU A 101 -37.20 -8.98 -6.35
C GLU A 101 -38.09 -8.70 -7.58
N ALA A 102 -37.60 -7.93 -8.55
CA ALA A 102 -38.32 -7.65 -9.79
C ALA A 102 -38.55 -8.91 -10.63
N LEU A 103 -37.55 -9.79 -10.74
CA LEU A 103 -37.67 -11.07 -11.44
C LEU A 103 -38.71 -11.99 -10.79
N GLY A 104 -38.83 -11.98 -9.47
CA GLY A 104 -39.83 -12.77 -8.74
C GLY A 104 -41.28 -12.36 -9.02
N HIS A 105 -41.50 -11.15 -9.55
CA HIS A 105 -42.82 -10.65 -9.95
C HIS A 105 -43.11 -10.81 -11.45
N LEU A 106 -42.15 -11.29 -12.25
CA LEU A 106 -42.31 -11.44 -13.70
C LEU A 106 -43.04 -12.75 -14.04
N SER A 107 -44.09 -12.70 -14.86
CA SER A 107 -44.73 -13.91 -15.37
C SER A 107 -43.90 -14.55 -16.48
N ALA A 108 -43.73 -15.87 -16.44
CA ALA A 108 -43.04 -16.62 -17.49
C ALA A 108 -43.72 -16.49 -18.87
N GLU A 109 -45.03 -16.24 -18.89
CA GLU A 109 -45.83 -16.07 -20.11
C GLU A 109 -45.60 -14.69 -20.77
N GLU A 110 -45.14 -13.71 -19.99
CA GLU A 110 -44.85 -12.35 -20.46
C GLU A 110 -43.40 -12.19 -20.95
N MET A 111 -42.56 -13.21 -20.75
CA MET A 111 -41.16 -13.19 -21.15
C MET A 111 -40.99 -13.38 -22.65
N SER A 112 -40.18 -12.51 -23.27
CA SER A 112 -39.76 -12.74 -24.65
C SER A 112 -38.73 -13.87 -24.73
N ALA A 113 -38.60 -14.50 -25.91
CA ALA A 113 -37.53 -15.47 -26.15
C ALA A 113 -36.12 -14.89 -25.90
N LYS A 114 -35.96 -13.57 -26.03
CA LYS A 114 -34.70 -12.87 -25.72
C LYS A 114 -34.43 -12.83 -24.22
N ASP A 115 -35.45 -12.57 -23.40
CA ASP A 115 -35.31 -12.52 -21.93
C ASP A 115 -34.94 -13.90 -21.38
N ILE A 116 -35.62 -14.96 -21.87
CA ILE A 116 -35.32 -16.35 -21.52
C ILE A 116 -33.86 -16.69 -21.87
N LYS A 117 -33.43 -16.36 -23.10
CA LYS A 117 -32.05 -16.60 -23.55
C LYS A 117 -31.04 -15.86 -22.67
N GLU A 118 -31.32 -14.62 -22.31
CA GLU A 118 -30.41 -13.81 -21.49
C GLU A 118 -30.27 -14.39 -20.07
N PHE A 119 -31.37 -14.82 -19.44
CA PHE A 119 -31.31 -15.44 -18.12
C PHE A 119 -30.55 -16.78 -18.11
N ILE A 120 -30.75 -17.62 -19.13
CA ILE A 120 -29.98 -18.86 -19.28
C ILE A 120 -28.48 -18.56 -19.44
N LYS A 121 -28.16 -17.55 -20.27
CA LYS A 121 -26.77 -17.14 -20.46
C LYS A 121 -26.14 -16.63 -19.14
N MET A 122 -26.80 -15.69 -18.46
CA MET A 122 -26.29 -15.12 -17.21
C MET A 122 -26.15 -16.17 -16.10
N SER A 123 -27.12 -17.09 -15.97
CA SER A 123 -27.05 -18.17 -14.98
C SER A 123 -25.91 -19.14 -15.24
N THR A 124 -25.67 -19.50 -16.51
CA THR A 124 -24.53 -20.37 -16.90
C THR A 124 -23.20 -19.66 -16.67
N GLU A 125 -23.10 -18.36 -16.97
CA GLU A 125 -21.90 -17.56 -16.71
C GLU A 125 -21.60 -17.46 -15.20
N LEU A 126 -22.62 -17.23 -14.36
CA LEU A 126 -22.47 -17.22 -12.90
C LEU A 126 -22.03 -18.57 -12.35
N GLU A 127 -22.62 -19.67 -12.83
CA GLU A 127 -22.25 -21.04 -12.42
C GLU A 127 -20.81 -21.36 -12.79
N ARG A 128 -20.39 -21.04 -14.01
CA ARG A 128 -18.99 -21.21 -14.46
C ARG A 128 -18.02 -20.37 -13.64
N LEU A 129 -18.36 -19.12 -13.35
CA LEU A 129 -17.51 -18.23 -12.55
C LEU A 129 -17.32 -18.82 -11.14
N ASN A 130 -18.39 -19.28 -10.50
CA ASN A 130 -18.33 -19.90 -9.17
C ASN A 130 -17.44 -21.15 -9.17
N ARG A 131 -17.56 -22.04 -10.16
CA ARG A 131 -16.69 -23.22 -10.27
C ARG A 131 -15.22 -22.86 -10.41
N THR A 132 -14.92 -21.87 -11.26
CA THR A 132 -13.53 -21.42 -11.47
C THR A 132 -12.94 -20.85 -10.18
N LEU A 133 -13.71 -20.04 -9.44
CA LEU A 133 -13.27 -19.49 -8.15
C LEU A 133 -13.03 -20.58 -7.09
N GLU A 134 -13.85 -21.63 -7.06
CA GLU A 134 -13.64 -22.77 -6.13
C GLU A 134 -12.39 -23.59 -6.51
N GLU A 135 -12.15 -23.81 -7.79
CA GLU A 135 -10.95 -24.48 -8.31
C GLU A 135 -9.68 -23.68 -7.99
N ASP A 136 -9.68 -22.37 -8.20
CA ASP A 136 -8.55 -21.50 -7.87
C ASP A 136 -8.27 -21.49 -6.34
N SER A 137 -9.31 -21.44 -5.52
CA SER A 137 -9.18 -21.44 -4.04
C SER A 137 -8.62 -22.76 -3.49
N THR A 138 -9.00 -23.90 -4.08
CA THR A 138 -8.50 -25.23 -3.68
C THR A 138 -7.06 -25.44 -4.14
N GLN A 139 -6.69 -24.95 -5.32
CA GLN A 139 -5.31 -24.98 -5.80
C GLN A 139 -4.39 -24.07 -4.99
N GLU A 140 -4.79 -22.82 -4.68
CA GLU A 140 -4.01 -21.92 -3.82
C GLU A 140 -3.77 -22.51 -2.42
N SER A 141 -4.79 -23.13 -1.82
CA SER A 141 -4.67 -23.79 -0.51
C SER A 141 -3.68 -24.96 -0.56
N SER A 142 -3.76 -25.81 -1.59
CA SER A 142 -2.83 -26.94 -1.76
C SER A 142 -1.38 -26.50 -2.01
N ASN A 143 -1.18 -25.42 -2.77
CA ASN A 143 0.15 -24.87 -3.03
C ASN A 143 0.74 -24.17 -1.80
N SER A 144 -0.09 -23.54 -0.97
CA SER A 144 0.29 -22.99 0.33
C SER A 144 0.83 -24.07 1.27
N ASP A 145 0.11 -25.19 1.38
CA ASP A 145 0.48 -26.30 2.26
C ASP A 145 1.81 -26.95 1.82
N THR A 146 2.00 -27.15 0.51
CA THR A 146 3.27 -27.69 -0.02
C THR A 146 4.46 -26.74 0.19
N LEU A 147 4.26 -25.43 0.09
CA LEU A 147 5.31 -24.44 0.38
C LEU A 147 5.67 -24.45 1.88
N ALA A 148 4.67 -24.48 2.77
CA ALA A 148 4.90 -24.58 4.21
C ALA A 148 5.67 -25.85 4.59
N ASP A 149 5.29 -27.00 4.01
CA ASP A 149 5.98 -28.28 4.22
C ASP A 149 7.44 -28.23 3.74
N SER A 150 7.70 -27.58 2.60
CA SER A 150 9.06 -27.42 2.07
C SER A 150 9.95 -26.56 2.99
N ILE A 151 9.40 -25.50 3.58
CA ILE A 151 10.10 -24.62 4.52
C ILE A 151 10.40 -25.36 5.83
N ILE A 152 9.42 -26.12 6.35
CA ILE A 152 9.58 -26.92 7.57
C ILE A 152 10.65 -28.01 7.37
N ALA A 153 10.64 -28.71 6.23
CA ALA A 153 11.64 -29.72 5.90
C ALA A 153 13.05 -29.12 5.79
N ALA A 154 13.20 -27.95 5.16
CA ALA A 154 14.48 -27.25 5.06
C ALA A 154 15.02 -26.82 6.44
N TYR A 155 14.14 -26.36 7.34
CA TYR A 155 14.52 -25.99 8.70
C TYR A 155 14.98 -27.19 9.54
N LYS A 156 14.24 -28.30 9.49
CA LYS A 156 14.61 -29.55 10.20
C LYS A 156 15.96 -30.08 9.74
N LYS A 157 16.20 -30.13 8.42
CA LYS A 157 17.48 -30.58 7.85
C LYS A 157 18.66 -29.71 8.28
N ARG A 158 18.45 -28.40 8.41
CA ARG A 158 19.50 -27.48 8.88
C ARG A 158 19.82 -27.71 10.36
N ARG A 159 18.80 -27.91 11.19
CA ARG A 159 18.97 -28.16 12.62
C ARG A 159 19.66 -29.50 12.91
N GLU A 160 19.28 -30.56 12.19
CA GLU A 160 19.93 -31.88 12.31
C GLU A 160 21.40 -31.83 11.89
N ALA A 161 21.75 -31.03 10.87
CA ALA A 161 23.14 -30.82 10.46
C ALA A 161 23.96 -29.96 11.45
N GLU A 162 23.32 -29.17 12.31
CA GLU A 162 23.96 -28.40 13.38
C GLU A 162 24.15 -29.23 14.66
N ASP A 163 23.29 -30.24 14.90
CA ASP A 163 23.39 -31.15 16.04
C ASP A 163 24.42 -32.29 15.83
N ASP A 164 24.77 -32.61 14.58
CA ASP A 164 25.75 -33.64 14.18
C ASP A 164 27.21 -33.12 14.01
N ALA A 165 27.47 -31.85 14.32
CA ALA A 165 28.77 -31.17 14.18
C ALA A 165 29.41 -30.82 15.53
#